data_AF-A0A8E0VF96-F1
#
_entry.id   AF-A0A8E0VF96-F1
#
_cell.length_a   1.000
_cell.length_b   1.000
_cell.length_c   1.000
_cell.angle_alpha   90.00
_cell.angle_beta   90.00
_cell.angle_gamma   90.00
#
_symmetry.space_group_name_H-M   'P 1'
#
loop_
_entity.id
_entity.type
_entity.pdbx_description
1 polymer ?
#
loop_
_entity_poly.entity_id
_entity_poly.type
_entity_poly.pdbx_seq_one_letter_code
_entity_poly.pdbx_strand_id
1 'polypeptide(L)'
;MFWFPLPDILSVSIHKLPNGYHNTRIPPCLSFFRWKPPITLSDCSSEYLSHCPVDYSLLQNPFSKKPENIGPEEETKLWQGLGIVRPIHDPTTSNTDVENPFYTTSVPGLHSKREVTRMRKAERNSKLSGWYDLPKPNLTDEDREDLDVIRMRRALSTETHVRRSDTKAKYYQRGVVVDDPGSFYDRLPKKLRGKTIVDELLANAELMRLQRKRYSKIERENAEKRSAMRRQKQQQLKRIKDRSGRKQRTVVVPI
;
A
#
# COMPACT_ATOMS: atom_id res chain seq x y z
N MET A 1 61.10 22.36 -11.32
CA MET A 1 60.71 21.45 -10.22
C MET A 1 59.63 20.53 -10.75
N PHE A 2 59.99 19.26 -10.89
CA PHE A 2 59.21 18.20 -11.49
C PHE A 2 58.05 17.81 -10.58
N TRP A 3 56.86 17.64 -11.15
CA TRP A 3 55.82 16.80 -10.56
C TRP A 3 55.45 15.74 -11.60
N PHE A 4 55.89 14.52 -11.31
CA PHE A 4 55.51 13.30 -12.00
C PHE A 4 54.02 13.00 -11.77
N PRO A 5 53.26 12.57 -12.79
CA PRO A 5 52.02 11.84 -12.56
C PRO A 5 52.37 10.36 -12.28
N LEU A 6 51.94 9.84 -11.13
CA LEU A 6 51.97 8.41 -10.87
C LEU A 6 50.90 7.68 -11.71
N PRO A 7 51.14 6.41 -12.08
CA PRO A 7 50.34 5.67 -13.05
C PRO A 7 49.13 4.98 -12.43
N ASP A 8 48.04 4.95 -13.19
CA ASP A 8 46.84 4.15 -12.92
C ASP A 8 47.19 2.65 -12.93
N ILE A 9 46.97 2.00 -11.78
CA ILE A 9 47.20 0.57 -11.58
C ILE A 9 45.84 -0.12 -11.35
N LEU A 10 45.52 -1.01 -12.28
CA LEU A 10 44.62 -2.17 -12.18
C LEU A 10 43.11 -1.91 -12.12
N SER A 11 42.54 -1.63 -13.30
CA SER A 11 41.15 -2.00 -13.61
C SER A 11 41.10 -3.51 -13.90
N VAL A 12 40.54 -4.28 -12.96
CA VAL A 12 40.26 -5.70 -13.15
C VAL A 12 39.04 -5.85 -14.06
N SER A 13 39.29 -6.39 -15.25
CA SER A 13 38.32 -6.89 -16.21
C SER A 13 37.26 -7.76 -15.54
N ILE A 14 36.01 -7.28 -15.53
CA ILE A 14 34.84 -8.16 -15.40
C ILE A 14 34.38 -8.45 -16.82
N HIS A 15 34.67 -9.67 -17.26
CA HIS A 15 34.24 -10.22 -18.53
C HIS A 15 32.71 -10.14 -18.64
N LYS A 16 32.30 -9.47 -19.72
CA LYS A 16 30.93 -9.36 -20.21
C LYS A 16 30.48 -10.75 -20.67
N LEU A 17 29.58 -11.38 -19.92
CA LEU A 17 28.90 -12.60 -20.35
C LEU A 17 28.05 -12.28 -21.59
N PRO A 18 28.19 -13.03 -22.70
CA PRO A 18 27.39 -12.84 -23.89
C PRO A 18 25.95 -13.33 -23.69
N ASN A 19 25.01 -12.52 -24.14
CA ASN A 19 23.60 -12.88 -24.31
C ASN A 19 23.49 -14.03 -25.32
N GLY A 20 23.36 -15.26 -24.82
CA GLY A 20 22.96 -16.42 -25.60
C GLY A 20 21.46 -16.41 -25.86
N TYR A 21 21.03 -15.71 -26.92
CA TYR A 21 19.72 -15.95 -27.53
C TYR A 21 19.79 -17.24 -28.35
N HIS A 22 19.41 -18.35 -27.74
CA HIS A 22 19.14 -19.57 -28.47
C HIS A 22 17.77 -19.44 -29.16
N ASN A 23 17.86 -19.16 -30.46
CA ASN A 23 16.80 -19.38 -31.42
C ASN A 23 16.51 -20.88 -31.49
N THR A 24 15.52 -21.37 -30.74
CA THR A 24 14.94 -22.69 -30.97
C THR A 24 13.54 -22.53 -31.53
N ARG A 25 13.47 -22.85 -32.82
CA ARG A 25 12.26 -23.12 -33.58
C ARG A 25 11.38 -24.10 -32.80
N ILE A 26 10.10 -23.78 -32.77
CA ILE A 26 8.99 -24.65 -32.40
C ILE A 26 9.13 -25.99 -33.15
N PRO A 27 9.25 -27.14 -32.48
CA PRO A 27 9.00 -28.43 -33.11
C PRO A 27 7.49 -28.65 -33.22
N PRO A 28 6.96 -29.06 -34.39
CA PRO A 28 5.60 -29.55 -34.48
C PRO A 28 5.61 -31.03 -34.08
N CYS A 29 5.13 -31.35 -32.89
CA CYS A 29 4.79 -32.72 -32.54
C CYS A 29 3.48 -32.75 -31.75
N LEU A 30 2.40 -32.87 -32.51
CA LEU A 30 1.20 -33.58 -32.09
C LEU A 30 1.61 -35.00 -31.67
N SER A 31 1.66 -35.26 -30.37
CA SER A 31 1.41 -36.60 -29.85
C SER A 31 0.78 -36.48 -28.45
N PHE A 32 -0.55 -36.62 -28.45
CA PHE A 32 -1.32 -36.88 -27.25
C PHE A 32 -0.75 -38.12 -26.55
N PHE A 33 -0.06 -37.95 -25.42
CA PHE A 33 0.27 -39.05 -24.52
C PHE A 33 -1.02 -39.51 -23.84
N ARG A 34 -1.74 -40.44 -24.47
CA ARG A 34 -2.84 -41.17 -23.85
C ARG A 34 -2.23 -42.31 -23.03
N TRP A 35 -2.25 -42.14 -21.70
CA TRP A 35 -1.87 -43.20 -20.77
C TRP A 35 -2.69 -44.48 -21.06
N LYS A 36 -2.01 -45.61 -21.21
CA LYS A 36 -2.61 -46.94 -21.37
C LYS A 36 -2.26 -47.77 -20.13
N PRO A 37 -3.25 -48.28 -19.37
CA PRO A 37 -2.97 -49.17 -18.25
C PRO A 37 -2.29 -50.47 -18.74
N PRO A 38 -1.45 -51.11 -17.91
CA PRO A 38 -0.63 -52.26 -18.29
C PRO A 38 -1.40 -53.60 -18.38
N ILE A 39 -2.72 -53.55 -18.49
CA ILE A 39 -3.58 -54.74 -18.60
C ILE A 39 -4.66 -54.48 -19.64
N THR A 40 -4.73 -55.35 -20.65
CA THR A 40 -5.82 -55.39 -21.63
C THR A 40 -7.07 -55.92 -20.92
N LEU A 41 -8.12 -55.10 -20.85
CA LEU A 41 -9.46 -55.51 -20.39
C LEU A 41 -10.11 -56.47 -21.41
N SER A 42 -9.50 -57.63 -21.62
CA SER A 42 -10.02 -58.66 -22.51
C SER A 42 -9.88 -60.07 -21.96
N ASP A 43 -9.71 -60.21 -20.64
CA ASP A 43 -9.90 -61.48 -19.94
C ASP A 43 -10.28 -61.20 -18.47
N CYS A 44 -11.45 -60.58 -18.27
CA CYS A 44 -12.26 -60.91 -17.10
C CYS A 44 -13.14 -62.09 -17.50
N SER A 45 -12.48 -63.22 -17.80
CA SER A 45 -13.14 -64.49 -18.02
C SER A 45 -13.92 -64.86 -16.75
N SER A 46 -14.99 -65.60 -16.95
CA SER A 46 -16.00 -66.04 -15.98
C SER A 46 -15.46 -66.71 -14.69
N GLU A 47 -14.15 -66.92 -14.55
CA GLU A 47 -13.50 -67.57 -13.41
C GLU A 47 -13.22 -66.62 -12.24
N TYR A 48 -13.05 -65.30 -12.47
CA TYR A 48 -12.87 -64.36 -11.35
C TYR A 48 -14.16 -64.16 -10.54
N LEU A 49 -15.33 -64.38 -11.15
CA LEU A 49 -16.63 -64.37 -10.47
C LEU A 49 -16.91 -65.65 -9.65
N SER A 50 -16.17 -66.74 -9.84
CA SER A 50 -16.36 -67.96 -9.05
C SER A 50 -15.67 -67.89 -7.68
N HIS A 51 -14.62 -67.07 -7.55
CA HIS A 51 -13.86 -66.90 -6.31
C HIS A 51 -14.22 -65.66 -5.48
N CYS A 52 -15.04 -64.75 -6.03
CA CYS A 52 -15.63 -63.63 -5.31
C CYS A 52 -17.14 -63.60 -5.61
N PRO A 53 -18.00 -64.30 -4.85
CA PRO A 53 -19.44 -64.13 -5.00
C PRO A 53 -19.76 -62.67 -4.72
N VAL A 54 -20.09 -61.90 -5.76
CA VAL A 54 -20.52 -60.52 -5.61
C VAL A 54 -21.85 -60.56 -4.87
N ASP A 55 -21.89 -60.05 -3.64
CA ASP A 55 -23.13 -59.96 -2.87
C ASP A 55 -24.03 -58.87 -3.48
N TYR A 56 -24.86 -59.29 -4.42
CA TYR A 56 -25.79 -58.41 -5.14
C TYR A 56 -26.87 -57.81 -4.23
N SER A 57 -26.94 -58.18 -2.94
CA SER A 57 -27.79 -57.50 -1.95
C SER A 57 -27.39 -56.03 -1.76
N LEU A 58 -26.09 -55.70 -1.94
CA LEU A 58 -25.57 -54.34 -1.81
C LEU A 58 -25.95 -53.43 -2.98
N LEU A 59 -26.38 -54.00 -4.11
CA LEU A 59 -26.92 -53.26 -5.25
C LEU A 59 -28.43 -53.05 -5.17
N GLN A 60 -29.11 -53.63 -4.18
CA GLN A 60 -30.51 -53.28 -3.93
C GLN A 60 -30.59 -51.85 -3.43
N ASN A 61 -31.36 -51.02 -4.14
CA ASN A 61 -31.63 -49.64 -3.71
C ASN A 61 -32.27 -49.67 -2.32
N PRO A 62 -31.57 -49.19 -1.26
CA PRO A 62 -32.06 -49.26 0.11
C PRO A 62 -33.31 -48.41 0.33
N PHE A 63 -33.62 -47.50 -0.61
CA PHE A 63 -34.78 -46.61 -0.57
C PHE A 63 -36.01 -47.15 -1.33
N SER A 64 -35.93 -48.36 -1.91
CA SER A 64 -37.06 -48.96 -2.63
C SER A 64 -38.08 -49.63 -1.71
N LYS A 65 -37.65 -50.09 -0.52
CA LYS A 65 -38.55 -50.61 0.50
C LYS A 65 -39.13 -49.44 1.29
N LYS A 66 -40.45 -49.41 1.44
CA LYS A 66 -41.12 -48.49 2.37
C LYS A 66 -40.52 -48.77 3.77
N PRO A 67 -40.04 -47.75 4.51
CA PRO A 67 -39.45 -47.99 5.82
C PRO A 67 -40.46 -48.75 6.70
N GLU A 68 -39.98 -49.73 7.45
CA GLU A 68 -40.79 -50.40 8.46
C GLU A 68 -41.37 -49.32 9.39
N ASN A 69 -42.60 -49.49 9.85
CA ASN A 69 -43.28 -48.49 10.69
C ASN A 69 -42.63 -48.51 12.08
N ILE A 70 -41.54 -47.77 12.25
CA ILE A 70 -40.73 -47.73 13.47
C ILE A 70 -41.57 -47.06 14.55
N GLY A 71 -41.66 -47.69 15.73
CA GLY A 71 -42.38 -47.12 16.86
C GLY A 71 -41.74 -45.80 17.32
N PRO A 72 -42.52 -44.85 17.87
CA PRO A 72 -42.01 -43.53 18.24
C PRO A 72 -40.82 -43.59 19.22
N GLU A 73 -40.76 -44.60 20.08
CA GLU A 73 -39.65 -44.79 21.03
C GLU A 73 -38.36 -45.25 20.35
N GLU A 74 -38.45 -46.13 19.36
CA GLU A 74 -37.30 -46.63 18.61
C GLU A 74 -36.72 -45.56 17.70
N GLU A 75 -37.58 -44.73 17.10
CA GLU A 75 -37.15 -43.55 16.35
C GLU A 75 -36.38 -42.60 17.28
N THR A 76 -36.91 -42.29 18.47
CA THR A 76 -36.20 -41.38 19.40
C THR A 76 -34.83 -41.92 19.81
N LYS A 77 -34.68 -43.23 19.96
CA LYS A 77 -33.41 -43.90 20.26
C LYS A 77 -32.43 -43.83 19.09
N LEU A 78 -32.91 -44.03 17.86
CA LEU A 78 -32.13 -43.86 16.63
C LEU A 78 -31.64 -42.42 16.49
N TRP A 79 -32.50 -41.43 16.72
CA TRP A 79 -32.15 -40.01 16.64
C TRP A 79 -31.19 -39.55 17.75
N GLN A 80 -31.26 -40.17 18.93
CA GLN A 80 -30.27 -39.97 20.00
C GLN A 80 -28.90 -40.54 19.62
N GLY A 81 -28.85 -41.74 19.04
CA GLY A 81 -27.60 -42.39 18.61
C GLY A 81 -26.87 -41.63 17.50
N LEU A 82 -27.63 -40.95 16.62
CA LEU A 82 -27.09 -40.07 15.57
C LEU A 82 -26.70 -38.67 16.11
N GLY A 83 -26.89 -38.41 17.40
CA GLY A 83 -26.47 -37.17 18.07
C GLY A 83 -27.27 -35.92 17.71
N ILE A 84 -28.39 -36.07 17.00
CA ILE A 84 -29.21 -34.94 16.51
C ILE A 84 -30.17 -34.44 17.59
N VAL A 85 -30.63 -35.32 18.49
CA VAL A 85 -31.56 -34.97 19.56
C VAL A 85 -30.87 -35.12 20.92
N ARG A 86 -30.62 -34.01 21.61
CA ARG A 86 -30.30 -34.02 23.05
C ARG A 86 -31.62 -33.92 23.84
N PRO A 87 -31.90 -34.82 24.80
CA PRO A 87 -33.08 -34.67 25.64
C PRO A 87 -32.92 -33.39 26.48
N ILE A 88 -33.92 -32.51 26.42
CA ILE A 88 -33.99 -31.30 27.23
C ILE A 88 -34.34 -31.75 28.66
N HIS A 89 -33.34 -32.12 29.45
CA HIS A 89 -33.43 -32.05 30.91
C HIS A 89 -32.10 -31.52 31.44
N ASP A 90 -32.13 -30.26 31.85
CA ASP A 90 -31.63 -29.76 33.14
C ASP A 90 -31.33 -28.25 33.02
N PRO A 91 -32.02 -27.39 33.79
CA PRO A 91 -31.91 -25.93 33.67
C PRO A 91 -30.66 -25.33 34.32
N THR A 92 -29.59 -26.13 34.50
CA THR A 92 -28.40 -25.69 35.25
C THR A 92 -27.10 -26.02 34.51
N THR A 93 -27.01 -25.64 33.23
CA THR A 93 -25.70 -25.51 32.57
C THR A 93 -25.55 -24.07 32.11
N SER A 94 -24.70 -23.32 32.81
CA SER A 94 -24.22 -22.00 32.42
C SER A 94 -23.79 -21.99 30.96
N ASN A 95 -24.13 -20.93 30.23
CA ASN A 95 -23.70 -20.63 28.87
C ASN A 95 -22.18 -20.82 28.70
N THR A 96 -21.75 -22.03 28.37
CA THR A 96 -20.52 -22.26 27.63
C THR A 96 -20.98 -22.45 26.20
N ASP A 97 -20.76 -21.44 25.38
CA ASP A 97 -20.88 -21.54 23.93
C ASP A 97 -19.99 -22.70 23.48
N VAL A 98 -20.58 -23.90 23.37
CA VAL A 98 -19.90 -25.07 22.83
C VAL A 98 -19.87 -24.83 21.33
N GLU A 99 -18.86 -24.09 20.89
CA GLU A 99 -18.55 -23.84 19.50
C GLU A 99 -18.54 -25.17 18.74
N ASN A 100 -19.52 -25.34 17.85
CA ASN A 100 -19.66 -26.55 17.05
C ASN A 100 -18.42 -26.70 16.15
N PRO A 101 -17.60 -27.75 16.31
CA PRO A 101 -16.27 -27.84 15.67
C PRO A 101 -16.33 -27.89 14.14
N PHE A 102 -17.51 -28.16 13.58
CA PHE A 102 -17.73 -28.21 12.14
C PHE A 102 -18.02 -26.86 11.48
N TYR A 103 -18.46 -25.84 12.24
CA TYR A 103 -18.93 -24.57 11.67
C TYR A 103 -18.07 -23.36 12.07
N THR A 104 -17.13 -23.52 13.00
CA THR A 104 -16.20 -22.44 13.39
C THR A 104 -15.05 -22.24 12.40
N THR A 105 -14.84 -23.21 11.50
CA THR A 105 -13.92 -23.05 10.35
C THR A 105 -14.74 -22.63 9.13
N SER A 106 -15.21 -21.39 9.09
CA SER A 106 -15.71 -20.84 7.84
C SER A 106 -14.55 -20.78 6.84
N VAL A 107 -14.58 -21.65 5.82
CA VAL A 107 -13.60 -21.63 4.73
C VAL A 107 -13.55 -20.20 4.18
N PRO A 108 -12.37 -19.56 4.10
CA PRO A 108 -12.29 -18.19 3.62
C PRO A 108 -12.93 -18.12 2.23
N GLY A 109 -13.81 -17.14 2.05
CA GLY A 109 -14.53 -16.95 0.79
C GLY A 109 -13.57 -16.94 -0.39
N LEU A 110 -13.91 -17.65 -1.47
CA LEU A 110 -13.03 -17.80 -2.62
C LEU A 110 -12.85 -16.45 -3.32
N HIS A 111 -11.72 -15.78 -3.06
CA HIS A 111 -11.41 -14.49 -3.66
C HIS A 111 -11.18 -14.60 -5.17
N SER A 112 -11.71 -13.65 -5.94
CA SER A 112 -11.45 -13.59 -7.38
C SER A 112 -9.95 -13.38 -7.67
N LYS A 113 -9.44 -13.83 -8.83
CA LYS A 113 -8.03 -13.61 -9.24
C LYS A 113 -7.61 -12.13 -9.14
N ARG A 114 -8.53 -11.21 -9.47
CA ARG A 114 -8.31 -9.76 -9.39
C ARG A 114 -8.21 -9.27 -7.94
N GLU A 115 -9.01 -9.84 -7.05
CA GLU A 115 -8.94 -9.52 -5.63
C GLU A 115 -7.65 -10.01 -4.98
N VAL A 116 -7.24 -11.25 -5.26
CA VAL A 116 -5.97 -11.81 -4.76
C VAL A 116 -4.78 -10.96 -5.20
N THR A 117 -4.76 -10.51 -6.46
CA THR A 117 -3.68 -9.63 -6.97
C THR A 117 -3.71 -8.25 -6.31
N ARG A 118 -4.89 -7.69 -6.03
CA ARG A 118 -5.05 -6.44 -5.27
C ARG A 118 -4.54 -6.58 -3.83
N MET A 119 -4.88 -7.67 -3.13
CA MET A 119 -4.40 -7.95 -1.77
C MET A 119 -2.88 -8.08 -1.73
N ARG A 120 -2.29 -8.90 -2.61
CA ARG A 120 -0.81 -9.01 -2.74
C ARG A 120 -0.12 -7.68 -3.05
N LYS A 121 -0.76 -6.81 -3.83
CA LYS A 121 -0.25 -5.46 -4.11
C LYS A 121 -0.38 -4.55 -2.89
N ALA A 122 -1.46 -4.67 -2.10
CA ALA A 122 -1.65 -3.92 -0.87
C ALA A 122 -0.61 -4.34 0.19
N GLU A 123 -0.41 -5.64 0.38
CA GLU A 123 0.61 -6.23 1.26
C GLU A 123 2.01 -5.72 0.91
N ARG A 124 2.42 -5.82 -0.38
CA ARG A 124 3.70 -5.26 -0.84
C ARG A 124 3.81 -3.74 -0.69
N ASN A 125 2.69 -3.02 -0.74
CA ASN A 125 2.69 -1.58 -0.55
C ASN A 125 2.63 -1.16 0.92
N SER A 126 2.26 -2.07 1.82
CA SER A 126 2.09 -1.79 3.25
C SER A 126 3.43 -1.61 3.95
N LYS A 127 4.47 -2.32 3.50
CA LYS A 127 5.81 -2.29 4.07
C LYS A 127 6.85 -2.15 2.98
N LEU A 128 7.96 -1.49 3.28
CA LEU A 128 9.10 -1.37 2.37
C LEU A 128 10.08 -2.51 2.64
N SER A 129 9.95 -3.62 1.91
CA SER A 129 10.75 -4.84 2.14
C SER A 129 12.26 -4.63 1.98
N GLY A 130 12.69 -3.68 1.14
CA GLY A 130 14.10 -3.33 0.97
C GLY A 130 14.69 -2.48 2.11
N TRP A 131 13.88 -2.11 3.11
CA TRP A 131 14.29 -1.25 4.21
C TRP A 131 13.62 -1.68 5.51
N TYR A 132 14.06 -2.82 6.07
CA TYR A 132 13.62 -3.36 7.35
C TYR A 132 12.10 -3.34 7.56
N ASP A 133 11.35 -3.61 6.49
CA ASP A 133 9.89 -3.60 6.51
C ASP A 133 9.25 -2.30 7.00
N LEU A 134 9.85 -1.14 6.67
CA LEU A 134 9.35 0.18 7.06
C LEU A 134 7.86 0.32 6.68
N PRO A 135 6.96 0.48 7.66
CA PRO A 135 5.53 0.51 7.41
C PRO A 135 5.15 1.79 6.68
N LYS A 136 4.06 1.72 5.91
CA LYS A 136 3.43 2.89 5.30
C LYS A 136 2.54 3.56 6.35
N PRO A 137 2.88 4.77 6.82
CA PRO A 137 2.07 5.48 7.81
C PRO A 137 0.75 6.02 7.20
N ASN A 138 -0.25 6.19 8.07
CA ASN A 138 -1.46 6.94 7.76
C ASN A 138 -1.17 8.43 7.94
N LEU A 139 -1.49 9.24 6.92
CA LEU A 139 -1.15 10.65 6.90
C LEU A 139 -2.12 11.47 7.77
N THR A 140 -1.76 11.66 9.05
CA THR A 140 -2.47 12.55 9.98
C THR A 140 -2.25 14.02 9.64
N ASP A 141 -3.04 14.93 10.21
CA ASP A 141 -2.86 16.37 9.94
C ASP A 141 -1.56 16.91 10.56
N GLU A 142 -1.19 16.47 11.76
CA GLU A 142 0.10 16.79 12.38
C GLU A 142 1.28 16.35 11.50
N ASP A 143 1.21 15.15 10.90
CA ASP A 143 2.23 14.66 9.99
C ASP A 143 2.35 15.53 8.73
N ARG A 144 1.23 16.08 8.24
CA ARG A 144 1.26 16.97 7.05
C ARG A 144 1.99 18.26 7.36
N GLU A 145 1.71 18.85 8.51
CA GLU A 145 2.36 20.09 8.95
C GLU A 145 3.86 19.89 9.11
N ASP A 146 4.27 18.81 9.79
CA ASP A 146 5.70 18.46 9.96
C ASP A 146 6.40 18.20 8.61
N LEU A 147 5.75 17.45 7.70
CA LEU A 147 6.31 17.18 6.36
C LEU A 147 6.45 18.44 5.52
N ASP A 148 5.52 19.38 5.64
CA ASP A 148 5.59 20.66 4.95
C ASP A 148 6.69 21.56 5.53
N VAL A 149 6.87 21.57 6.85
CA VAL A 149 8.01 22.23 7.51
C VAL A 149 9.34 21.65 7.01
N ILE A 150 9.48 20.33 6.93
CA ILE A 150 10.69 19.68 6.42
C ILE A 150 10.95 20.08 4.96
N ARG A 151 9.90 20.16 4.12
CA ARG A 151 10.02 20.62 2.74
C ARG A 151 10.50 22.07 2.65
N MET A 152 10.00 22.91 3.55
CA MET A 152 10.30 24.34 3.62
C MET A 152 11.50 24.68 4.51
N ARG A 153 12.29 23.70 4.98
CA ARG A 153 13.41 23.91 5.92
C ARG A 153 14.40 25.00 5.51
N ARG A 154 14.58 25.22 4.21
CA ARG A 154 15.43 26.29 3.65
C ARG A 154 14.94 27.72 4.00
N ALA A 155 13.65 27.90 4.26
CA ALA A 155 13.08 29.19 4.61
C ALA A 155 13.16 29.51 6.11
N LEU A 156 13.36 28.49 6.96
CA LEU A 156 13.35 28.64 8.41
C LEU A 156 14.58 29.41 8.91
N SER A 157 15.76 29.05 8.43
CA SER A 157 17.03 29.68 8.80
C SER A 157 17.69 30.33 7.58
N THR A 158 18.42 31.42 7.79
CA THR A 158 19.27 32.05 6.75
C THR A 158 20.70 31.54 6.75
N GLU A 159 21.12 30.93 7.85
CA GLU A 159 22.51 30.53 8.06
C GLU A 159 22.79 29.18 7.41
N THR A 160 21.84 28.25 7.52
CA THR A 160 21.99 26.90 6.98
C THR A 160 21.39 26.80 5.58
N HIS A 161 22.26 26.77 4.58
CA HIS A 161 21.86 26.52 3.19
C HIS A 161 21.69 25.02 2.94
N VAL A 162 20.46 24.53 3.06
CA VAL A 162 20.13 23.13 2.80
C VAL A 162 19.67 22.92 1.35
N ARG A 163 20.03 21.76 0.78
CA ARG A 163 19.54 21.33 -0.55
C ARG A 163 18.01 21.25 -0.56
N ARG A 164 17.41 21.75 -1.65
CA ARG A 164 15.97 21.67 -1.91
C ARG A 164 15.49 20.22 -1.92
N SER A 165 14.38 19.94 -1.26
CA SER A 165 13.72 18.64 -1.30
C SER A 165 12.79 18.57 -2.51
N ASP A 166 13.04 17.64 -3.43
CA ASP A 166 12.25 17.48 -4.65
C ASP A 166 11.19 16.35 -4.54
N THR A 167 11.23 15.55 -3.47
CA THR A 167 10.51 14.26 -3.40
C THR A 167 9.43 14.23 -2.31
N LYS A 168 8.23 13.76 -2.66
CA LYS A 168 7.19 13.37 -1.70
C LYS A 168 7.50 11.96 -1.19
N ALA A 169 7.88 11.83 0.09
CA ALA A 169 8.15 10.52 0.68
C ALA A 169 6.85 9.70 0.84
N LYS A 170 6.81 8.47 0.31
CA LYS A 170 5.66 7.57 0.41
C LYS A 170 5.64 6.77 1.72
N TYR A 171 6.82 6.46 2.25
CA TYR A 171 7.04 5.75 3.51
C TYR A 171 7.86 6.68 4.41
N TYR A 172 7.45 6.82 5.67
CA TYR A 172 8.16 7.61 6.65
C TYR A 172 7.85 7.09 8.06
N GLN A 173 8.70 7.42 9.01
CA GLN A 173 8.49 7.14 10.43
C GLN A 173 8.88 8.37 11.22
N ARG A 174 8.03 8.76 12.17
CA ARG A 174 8.35 9.81 13.15
C ARG A 174 9.12 9.15 14.29
N GLY A 175 10.28 9.69 14.62
CA GLY A 175 11.14 9.21 15.71
C GLY A 175 11.67 10.37 16.53
N VAL A 176 12.06 10.08 17.78
CA VAL A 176 12.65 11.06 18.70
C VAL A 176 14.14 10.74 18.85
N VAL A 177 14.98 11.77 18.82
CA VAL A 177 16.42 11.61 19.05
C VAL A 177 16.65 11.26 20.52
N VAL A 178 17.36 10.16 20.77
CA VAL A 178 17.77 9.77 22.12
C VAL A 178 19.07 10.48 22.46
N ASP A 179 19.13 11.11 23.63
CA ASP A 179 20.31 11.87 24.05
C ASP A 179 21.48 10.94 24.35
N ASP A 180 22.69 11.40 24.02
CA ASP A 180 23.92 10.73 24.40
C ASP A 180 24.22 10.94 25.91
N PRO A 181 24.66 9.91 26.64
CA PRO A 181 24.97 10.03 28.06
C PRO A 181 26.15 10.98 28.38
N GLY A 182 27.06 11.23 27.43
CA GLY A 182 28.26 12.06 27.62
C GLY A 182 28.04 13.56 27.44
N SER A 183 27.04 13.97 26.66
CA SER A 183 26.79 15.39 26.32
C SER A 183 25.63 15.99 27.12
N PHE A 184 25.85 16.25 28.42
CA PHE A 184 24.82 16.81 29.31
C PHE A 184 24.36 18.22 28.93
N TYR A 185 25.29 19.08 28.47
CA TYR A 185 24.99 20.50 28.23
C TYR A 185 24.43 20.78 26.83
N ASP A 186 24.71 19.91 25.86
CA ASP A 186 24.22 20.07 24.49
C ASP A 186 22.77 19.57 24.33
N ARG A 187 22.28 18.77 25.28
CA ARG A 187 20.94 18.17 25.20
C ARG A 187 19.83 19.17 25.51
N LEU A 188 18.69 18.96 24.87
CA LEU A 188 17.53 19.83 25.04
C LEU A 188 16.80 19.54 26.38
N PRO A 189 16.53 20.54 27.23
CA PRO A 189 15.81 20.32 28.48
C PRO A 189 14.37 19.84 28.21
N LYS A 190 13.80 19.06 29.13
CA LYS A 190 12.46 18.45 29.00
C LYS A 190 11.35 19.44 28.63
N LYS A 191 11.45 20.68 29.10
CA LYS A 191 10.45 21.74 28.86
C LYS A 191 10.39 22.22 27.40
N LEU A 192 11.50 22.09 26.67
CA LEU A 192 11.61 22.53 25.28
C LEU A 192 11.34 21.39 24.28
N ARG A 193 11.20 20.15 24.76
CA ARG A 193 10.87 18.99 23.92
C ARG A 193 9.40 19.03 23.57
N GLY A 194 9.07 19.17 22.29
CA GLY A 194 7.71 19.17 21.79
C GLY A 194 7.27 17.77 21.37
N LYS A 195 5.99 17.65 21.00
CA LYS A 195 5.46 16.41 20.41
C LYS A 195 5.72 16.32 18.91
N THR A 196 5.73 17.47 18.24
CA THR A 196 5.92 17.64 16.80
C THR A 196 6.99 18.69 16.54
N ILE A 197 7.54 18.69 15.32
CA ILE A 197 8.57 19.67 14.93
C ILE A 197 7.95 21.08 14.91
N VAL A 198 6.70 21.19 14.46
CA VAL A 198 5.96 22.46 14.44
C VAL A 198 5.80 23.05 15.85
N ASP A 199 5.45 22.23 16.83
CA ASP A 199 5.26 22.64 18.23
C ASP A 199 6.57 23.21 18.82
N GLU A 200 7.69 22.54 18.57
CA GLU A 200 9.02 23.01 18.98
C GLU A 200 9.39 24.36 18.35
N LEU A 201 9.06 24.56 17.08
CA LEU A 201 9.30 25.82 16.39
C LEU A 201 8.45 26.96 16.96
N LEU A 202 7.17 26.70 17.27
CA LEU A 202 6.26 27.68 17.84
C LEU A 202 6.63 28.08 19.28
N ALA A 203 7.16 27.13 20.06
CA ALA A 203 7.66 27.40 21.41
C ALA A 203 8.88 28.34 21.42
N ASN A 204 9.65 28.41 20.33
CA ASN A 204 10.84 29.25 20.24
C ASN A 204 10.51 30.71 19.91
N ALA A 205 10.58 31.58 20.93
CA ALA A 205 10.26 33.00 20.81
C ALA A 205 11.16 33.77 19.83
N GLU A 206 12.45 33.40 19.73
CA GLU A 206 13.38 34.09 18.83
C GLU A 206 13.06 33.81 17.37
N LEU A 207 12.80 32.55 17.04
CA LEU A 207 12.37 32.13 15.70
C LEU A 207 11.07 32.84 15.32
N MET A 208 10.09 32.88 16.22
CA MET A 208 8.83 33.59 16.00
C MET A 208 9.04 35.08 15.73
N ARG A 209 9.92 35.74 16.49
CA ARG A 209 10.24 37.16 16.28
C ARG A 209 10.85 37.41 14.90
N LEU A 210 11.81 36.58 14.49
CA LEU A 210 12.47 36.70 13.19
C LEU A 210 11.50 36.44 12.04
N GLN A 211 10.66 35.41 12.16
CA GLN A 211 9.65 35.07 11.15
C GLN A 211 8.59 36.15 11.02
N ARG A 212 8.07 36.71 12.12
CA ARG A 212 7.14 37.86 12.08
C ARG A 212 7.75 39.06 11.37
N LYS A 213 9.00 39.41 11.69
CA LYS A 213 9.72 40.51 11.03
C LYS A 213 9.87 40.27 9.52
N ARG A 214 10.23 39.05 9.10
CA ARG A 214 10.33 38.67 7.68
C ARG A 214 8.98 38.73 6.99
N TYR A 215 7.93 38.20 7.62
CA TYR A 215 6.58 38.20 7.10
C TYR A 215 6.07 39.62 6.84
N SER A 216 6.19 40.52 7.83
CA SER A 216 5.79 41.93 7.65
C SER A 216 6.57 42.65 6.54
N LYS A 217 7.84 42.28 6.32
CA LYS A 217 8.62 42.81 5.18
C LYS A 217 8.07 42.32 3.84
N ILE A 218 7.80 41.02 3.73
CA ILE A 218 7.25 40.39 2.52
C ILE A 218 5.86 40.96 2.21
N GLU A 219 5.03 41.16 3.23
CA GLU A 219 3.70 41.73 3.08
C GLU A 219 3.73 43.15 2.51
N ARG A 220 4.60 44.02 3.06
CA ARG A 220 4.82 45.38 2.53
C ARG A 220 5.32 45.36 1.09
N GLU A 221 6.33 44.56 0.80
CA GLU A 221 6.89 44.44 -0.55
C GLU A 221 5.84 43.94 -1.56
N ASN A 222 5.01 42.97 -1.16
CA ASN A 222 3.92 42.45 -1.99
C ASN A 222 2.82 43.50 -2.22
N ALA A 223 2.48 44.30 -1.20
CA ALA A 223 1.53 45.40 -1.32
C ALA A 223 2.05 46.51 -2.25
N GLU A 224 3.32 46.89 -2.11
CA GLU A 224 4.00 47.84 -2.99
C GLU A 224 4.01 47.36 -4.43
N LYS A 225 4.43 46.11 -4.68
CA LYS A 225 4.40 45.48 -6.02
C LYS A 225 2.99 45.49 -6.61
N ARG A 226 1.96 45.13 -5.83
CA ARG A 226 0.56 45.16 -6.29
C ARG A 226 0.11 46.58 -6.65
N SER A 227 0.47 47.58 -5.85
CA SER A 227 0.14 48.98 -6.13
C SER A 227 0.86 49.51 -7.38
N ALA A 228 2.13 49.16 -7.57
CA ALA A 228 2.93 49.53 -8.73
C ALA A 228 2.36 48.93 -10.02
N MET A 229 2.00 47.64 -10.00
CA MET A 229 1.33 46.97 -11.13
C MET A 229 0.00 47.65 -11.48
N ARG A 230 -0.80 48.04 -10.48
CA ARG A 230 -2.06 48.76 -10.70
C ARG A 230 -1.82 50.13 -11.32
N ARG A 231 -0.84 50.89 -10.83
CA ARG A 231 -0.45 52.20 -11.38
C ARG A 231 0.03 52.09 -12.82
N GLN A 232 0.87 51.10 -13.13
CA GLN A 232 1.37 50.85 -14.48
C GLN A 232 0.21 50.51 -15.44
N LYS A 233 -0.72 49.65 -15.03
CA LYS A 233 -1.91 49.31 -15.84
C LYS A 233 -2.78 50.54 -16.10
N GLN A 234 -3.00 51.38 -15.09
CA GLN A 234 -3.74 52.63 -15.26
C GLN A 234 -3.04 53.60 -16.22
N GLN A 235 -1.73 53.76 -16.12
CA GLN A 235 -0.95 54.60 -17.05
C GLN A 235 -1.01 54.06 -18.48
N GLN A 236 -0.93 52.74 -18.67
CA GLN A 236 -1.06 52.11 -19.98
C GLN A 236 -2.44 52.37 -20.61
N LEU A 237 -3.51 52.22 -19.82
CA LEU A 237 -4.87 52.51 -20.27
C LEU A 237 -5.06 53.98 -20.66
N LYS A 238 -4.51 54.92 -19.87
CA LYS A 238 -4.51 56.36 -20.21
C LYS A 238 -3.80 56.61 -21.55
N ARG A 239 -2.60 56.05 -21.74
CA ARG A 239 -1.83 56.17 -23.00
C ARG A 239 -2.58 55.63 -24.21
N ILE A 240 -3.32 54.52 -24.06
CA ILE A 240 -4.13 53.95 -25.15
C ILE A 240 -5.32 54.88 -25.47
N LYS A 241 -6.02 55.39 -24.45
CA LYS A 241 -7.13 56.34 -24.61
C LYS A 241 -6.67 57.60 -25.33
N ASP A 242 -5.57 58.21 -24.88
CA ASP A 242 -5.01 59.43 -25.48
C ASP A 242 -4.59 59.19 -26.95
N ARG A 243 -4.05 58.00 -27.25
CA ARG A 243 -3.70 57.60 -28.63
C ARG A 243 -4.94 57.42 -29.52
N SER A 244 -6.05 56.89 -28.98
CA SER A 244 -7.31 56.75 -29.73
C SER A 244 -7.97 58.09 -30.05
N GLY A 245 -7.94 59.06 -29.12
CA GLY A 245 -8.48 60.40 -29.33
C GLY A 245 -7.71 61.25 -30.35
N ARG A 246 -6.41 60.98 -30.54
CA ARG A 246 -5.55 61.71 -31.50
C ARG A 246 -5.74 61.28 -32.96
N LYS A 247 -6.33 60.11 -33.22
CA LYS A 247 -6.50 59.53 -34.58
C LYS A 247 -7.70 60.05 -35.39
N GLN A 248 -8.49 61.00 -34.87
CA GLN A 248 -9.74 61.47 -35.49
C GLN A 248 -9.72 62.95 -35.93
N ARG A 249 -8.54 63.61 -35.96
CA ARG A 249 -8.40 64.98 -36.47
C ARG A 249 -7.76 65.01 -37.85
N THR A 250 -8.38 64.36 -38.83
CA THR A 250 -8.17 64.72 -40.24
C THR A 250 -8.91 66.02 -40.49
N VAL A 251 -8.18 67.14 -40.54
CA VAL A 251 -8.72 68.43 -40.95
C VAL A 251 -9.05 68.31 -42.42
N VAL A 252 -10.34 68.20 -42.76
CA VAL A 252 -10.79 68.34 -44.15
C VAL A 252 -10.62 69.81 -44.50
N VAL A 253 -9.64 70.12 -45.35
CA VAL A 253 -9.43 71.45 -45.90
C VAL A 253 -10.55 71.69 -46.92
N PRO A 254 -11.43 72.69 -46.73
CA PRO A 254 -12.46 73.00 -47.71
C PRO A 254 -11.82 73.60 -48.97
N ILE A 255 -12.30 73.15 -50.12
CA ILE A 255 -11.89 73.55 -51.49
C ILE A 255 -12.42 74.96 -51.79
#